data_AF-A0A2P4QL21-F1
#
_entry.id   AF-A0A2P4QL21-F1
#
_cell.length_a   1.000
_cell.length_b   1.000
_cell.length_c   1.000
_cell.angle_alpha   90.00
_cell.angle_beta   90.00
_cell.angle_gamma   90.00
#
_symmetry.space_group_name_H-M   'P 1'
#
loop_
_entity.id
_entity.type
_entity.pdbx_description
1 polymer ?
#
loop_
_entity_poly.entity_id
_entity_poly.type
_entity_poly.pdbx_seq_one_letter_code
_entity_poly.pdbx_strand_id
1 'polypeptide(L)' 'IFIIAFSYYVFRFFWAIQQAIEIKVDEYSQEMHRSISECSKSYLDNRCTPGDRVPALEKVCSQWE' A
#
# COMPACT_ATOMS: atom_id res chain seq x y z
N ILE A 1 32.87 -29.18 -8.74
CA ILE A 1 31.47 -29.49 -9.15
C ILE A 1 30.52 -29.48 -7.96
N PHE A 2 30.68 -30.36 -6.96
CA PHE A 2 29.77 -30.40 -5.80
C PHE A 2 29.69 -29.09 -5.00
N ILE A 3 30.83 -28.44 -4.74
CA ILE A 3 30.87 -27.16 -4.00
C ILE A 3 30.16 -26.06 -4.79
N ILE A 4 30.36 -26.00 -6.11
CA ILE A 4 29.73 -25.01 -7.00
C ILE A 4 28.22 -25.24 -7.09
N ALA A 5 27.80 -26.51 -7.21
CA ALA A 5 26.38 -26.86 -7.21
C ALA A 5 25.73 -26.50 -5.86
N PHE A 6 26.39 -26.83 -4.75
CA PHE A 6 25.92 -26.49 -3.41
C PHE A 6 25.80 -24.97 -3.22
N SER A 7 26.84 -24.20 -3.57
CA SER A 7 26.79 -22.73 -3.47
C SER A 7 25.70 -22.12 -4.36
N TYR A 8 25.45 -22.71 -5.53
CA TYR A 8 24.37 -22.27 -6.42
C TYR A 8 22.99 -22.45 -5.77
N TYR A 9 22.72 -23.62 -5.19
CA TYR A 9 21.43 -23.86 -4.51
C TYR A 9 21.25 -22.96 -3.29
N VAL A 10 22.32 -22.76 -2.51
CA VAL A 10 22.30 -21.85 -1.35
C VAL A 10 22.00 -20.41 -1.80
N PHE A 11 22.68 -19.92 -2.84
CA PHE A 11 22.42 -18.59 -3.39
C PHE A 11 20.96 -18.45 -3.88
N ARG A 12 20.45 -19.43 -4.62
CA ARG A 12 19.07 -19.44 -5.11
C ARG A 12 18.06 -19.43 -3.97
N PHE A 13 18.33 -20.16 -2.89
CA PHE A 13 17.48 -20.20 -1.71
C PHE A 13 17.43 -18.84 -1.00
N PHE A 14 18.58 -18.20 -0.79
CA PHE A 14 18.62 -16.85 -0.20
C PHE A 14 17.90 -15.82 -1.07
N TRP A 15 18.11 -15.86 -2.38
CA TRP A 15 17.42 -14.96 -3.31
C TRP A 15 15.91 -15.16 -3.30
N ALA A 16 15.44 -16.41 -3.24
CA ALA A 16 14.01 -16.72 -3.12
C ALA A 16 13.40 -16.19 -1.82
N ILE A 17 14.12 -16.31 -0.69
CA ILE A 17 13.66 -15.75 0.59
C ILE A 17 13.57 -14.22 0.51
N GLN A 18 14.59 -13.57 -0.04
CA GLN A 18 14.60 -12.12 -0.19
C GLN A 18 13.40 -11.63 -1.01
N GLN A 19 13.14 -12.26 -2.16
CA GLN A 19 12.00 -11.93 -3.00
C GLN A 19 10.66 -12.14 -2.26
N ALA A 20 10.55 -13.22 -1.49
CA ALA A 20 9.34 -13.48 -0.69
C ALA A 20 9.11 -12.43 0.40
N ILE A 21 10.18 -11.89 1.00
CA ILE A 21 10.09 -10.79 1.98
C ILE A 21 9.70 -9.49 1.27
N GLU A 22 10.33 -9.16 0.15
CA GLU A 22 10.04 -7.95 -0.63
C GLU A 22 8.57 -7.87 -1.04
N ILE A 23 7.98 -8.98 -1.51
CA ILE A 23 6.55 -9.03 -1.87
C ILE A 23 5.66 -8.69 -0.67
N LYS A 24 5.93 -9.28 0.51
CA LYS A 24 5.13 -9.01 1.71
C LYS A 24 5.26 -7.56 2.16
N VAL A 25 6.49 -7.04 2.16
CA VAL A 25 6.73 -5.63 2.52
C VAL A 25 6.00 -4.69 1.57
N ASP A 26 6.03 -5.00 0.27
CA ASP A 26 5.34 -4.23 -0.75
C ASP A 26 3.81 -4.28 -0.53
N GLU A 27 3.22 -5.46 -0.30
CA GLU A 27 1.79 -5.62 0.03
C GLU A 27 1.37 -4.75 1.23
N TYR A 28 2.13 -4.78 2.33
CA TYR A 28 1.84 -3.94 3.51
C TYR A 28 1.92 -2.44 3.18
N SER A 29 2.88 -2.03 2.36
CA SER A 29 3.04 -0.62 1.97
C SER A 29 1.94 -0.17 0.99
N GLN A 30 1.57 -1.04 0.05
CA GLN A 30 0.52 -0.78 -0.94
C GLN A 30 -0.84 -0.67 -0.29
N GLU A 31 -1.15 -1.48 0.72
CA GLU A 31 -2.42 -1.38 1.46
C GLU A 31 -2.56 -0.02 2.16
N MET A 32 -1.48 0.48 2.76
CA MET A 32 -1.46 1.83 3.35
C MET A 32 -1.63 2.92 2.27
N HIS A 33 -0.90 2.83 1.16
CA HIS A 33 -1.02 3.80 0.07
C HIS A 33 -2.41 3.77 -0.59
N ARG A 34 -3.01 2.59 -0.68
CA ARG A 34 -4.35 2.39 -1.20
C ARG A 34 -5.39 3.08 -0.33
N SER A 35 -5.32 2.93 1.00
CA SER A 35 -6.28 3.59 1.90
C SER A 35 -6.18 5.12 1.81
N ILE A 36 -4.97 5.68 1.68
CA ILE A 36 -4.76 7.12 1.49
C ILE A 36 -5.38 7.59 0.17
N SER A 37 -5.18 6.82 -0.91
CA SER A 37 -5.76 7.14 -2.22
C SER A 37 -7.29 7.09 -2.21
N GLU A 38 -7.87 6.08 -1.56
CA GLU A 38 -9.33 5.93 -1.42
C GLU A 38 -9.93 7.07 -0.60
N CYS A 39 -9.30 7.46 0.51
CA CYS A 39 -9.73 8.61 1.32
C CYS A 39 -9.63 9.92 0.54
N SER A 40 -8.51 10.16 -0.16
CA SER A 40 -8.31 11.37 -0.97
C SER A 40 -9.35 11.47 -2.09
N LYS A 41 -9.64 10.36 -2.76
CA LYS A 41 -10.68 10.30 -3.78
C LYS A 41 -12.06 10.61 -3.19
N SER A 42 -12.43 9.95 -2.09
CA SER A 42 -13.72 10.17 -1.43
C SER A 42 -13.91 11.63 -0.98
N TYR A 43 -12.84 12.27 -0.49
CA TYR A 43 -12.87 13.69 -0.12
C TYR A 43 -13.20 14.60 -1.31
N LEU A 44 -12.58 14.35 -2.47
CA LEU A 44 -12.81 15.11 -3.70
C LEU A 44 -14.20 14.84 -4.29
N ASP A 45 -14.59 13.57 -4.37
CA ASP A 45 -15.89 13.15 -4.91
C ASP A 45 -17.06 13.77 -4.10
N ASN A 46 -16.89 13.88 -2.78
CA ASN A 46 -17.88 14.48 -1.88
C ASN A 46 -17.76 16.01 -1.72
N ARG A 47 -16.84 16.66 -2.46
CA ARG A 47 -16.61 18.12 -2.40
C ARG A 47 -16.41 18.62 -0.97
N CYS A 48 -15.61 17.90 -0.18
CA CYS A 48 -15.42 18.23 1.24
C CYS A 48 -14.51 19.46 1.48
N THR A 49 -14.03 20.11 0.41
CA THR A 49 -13.26 21.36 0.44
C THR A 49 -14.05 22.48 1.14
N PRO A 50 -13.43 23.21 2.09
CA PRO A 50 -14.07 24.35 2.75
C PRO A 50 -14.55 25.38 1.72
N GLY A 51 -15.83 25.75 1.80
CA GLY A 51 -16.47 26.68 0.85
C GLY A 51 -17.35 26.00 -0.20
N ASP A 52 -17.01 24.78 -0.62
CA ASP A 52 -17.78 24.00 -1.61
C ASP A 52 -18.59 22.85 -0.98
N ARG A 53 -18.40 22.63 0.33
CA ARG A 53 -19.06 21.57 1.12
C ARG A 53 -20.57 21.78 1.17
N VAL A 54 -21.32 20.75 0.76
CA VAL A 54 -22.79 20.75 0.83
C VAL A 54 -23.28 20.31 2.21
N PRO A 55 -24.33 20.96 2.79
CA PRO A 55 -24.79 20.65 4.16
C PRO A 55 -25.21 19.20 4.38
N ALA A 56 -25.73 18.54 3.35
CA ALA A 56 -26.16 17.14 3.43
C ALA A 56 -24.99 16.16 3.64
N LEU A 57 -23.76 16.56 3.30
CA LEU A 57 -22.56 15.74 3.44
C LEU A 57 -21.67 16.19 4.62
N GLU A 58 -22.11 17.12 5.46
CA GLU A 58 -21.32 17.65 6.58
C GLU A 58 -20.80 16.54 7.51
N LYS A 59 -21.68 15.61 7.87
CA LYS A 59 -21.36 14.45 8.74
C LYS A 59 -20.38 13.47 8.08
N VAL A 60 -20.40 13.38 6.76
CA VAL A 60 -19.46 12.53 6.00
C VAL A 60 -18.12 13.25 5.95
N CYS A 61 -18.10 14.53 5.58
CA CYS A 61 -16.90 15.34 5.50
C CYS A 61 -16.16 15.54 6.83
N SER A 62 -16.87 15.55 7.97
CA SER A 62 -16.27 15.62 9.31
C SER A 62 -15.48 14.37 9.71
N GLN A 63 -15.51 13.29 8.92
CA GLN A 63 -14.70 12.10 9.18
C GLN A 63 -13.22 12.27 8.77
N TRP A 64 -12.90 13.33 8.01
CA TRP A 64 -11.55 13.61 7.49
C TRP A 64 -10.93 14.90 8.07
N GLU A 65 -11.52 15.47 9.12
CA GLU A 65 -10.95 16.54 9.96
C GLU A 65 -10.21 15.95 11.16
#